data_AF-A0A1Q4GH39-F1
#
_entry.id   AF-A0A1Q4GH39-F1
#
_cell.length_a   1.000
_cell.length_b   1.000
_cell.length_c   1.000
_cell.angle_alpha   90.00
_cell.angle_beta   90.00
_cell.angle_gamma   90.00
#
_symmetry.space_group_name_H-M   'P 1'
#
loop_
_entity.id
_entity.type
_entity.pdbx_description
1 polymer ?
#
loop_
_entity_poly.entity_id
_entity_poly.type
_entity_poly.pdbx_seq_one_letter_code
_entity_poly.pdbx_strand_id
1 'polypeptide(L)'
;MKNLEHQTKQAFLFSLAFYSVAILARLFNLGIFPILGSLSILLSLLWVILVLREIMLSRTISNTERMLMALTIVLLNIVGGAFYFFGGWRQRVLGLIKK
;
A
#
# COMPACT_ATOMS: atom_id res chain seq x y z
N MET A 1 -15.29 -14.78 9.47
CA MET A 1 -14.63 -13.49 9.79
C MET A 1 -13.32 -13.69 10.57
N LYS A 2 -13.25 -14.59 11.57
CA LYS A 2 -12.02 -14.87 12.36
C LYS A 2 -10.72 -15.09 11.55
N ASN A 3 -10.77 -15.83 10.43
CA ASN A 3 -9.59 -16.05 9.56
C ASN A 3 -9.22 -14.83 8.70
N LEU A 4 -10.19 -13.97 8.37
CA LEU A 4 -9.95 -12.76 7.58
C LEU A 4 -9.22 -11.72 8.43
N GLU A 5 -9.70 -11.49 9.65
CA GLU A 5 -9.09 -10.59 10.62
C GLU A 5 -7.60 -10.91 10.85
N HIS A 6 -7.27 -12.20 11.02
CA HIS A 6 -5.89 -12.64 11.21
C HIS A 6 -5.02 -12.37 9.97
N GLN A 7 -5.53 -12.67 8.77
CA GLN A 7 -4.82 -12.46 7.51
C GLN A 7 -4.58 -10.96 7.23
N THR A 8 -5.60 -10.12 7.38
CA THR A 8 -5.49 -8.67 7.14
C THR A 8 -4.50 -8.05 8.12
N LYS A 9 -4.59 -8.39 9.41
CA LYS A 9 -3.70 -7.87 10.44
C LYS A 9 -2.26 -8.33 10.25
N GLN A 10 -2.05 -9.60 9.89
CA GLN A 10 -0.70 -10.10 9.58
C GLN A 10 -0.11 -9.41 8.36
N ALA A 11 -0.87 -9.26 7.27
CA ALA A 11 -0.40 -8.57 6.08
C ALA A 11 0.00 -7.11 6.38
N PHE A 12 -0.81 -6.43 7.21
CA PHE A 12 -0.48 -5.07 7.67
C PHE A 12 0.81 -5.04 8.49
N LEU A 13 0.91 -5.87 9.54
CA LEU A 13 2.08 -5.92 10.41
C LEU A 13 3.35 -6.33 9.66
N PHE A 14 3.24 -7.25 8.70
CA PHE A 14 4.35 -7.65 7.86
C PHE A 14 4.81 -6.49 6.97
N SER A 15 3.88 -5.76 6.33
CA SER A 15 4.22 -4.57 5.55
C SER A 15 4.89 -3.49 6.40
N LEU A 16 4.42 -3.29 7.64
CA LEU A 16 4.97 -2.31 8.58
C LEU A 16 6.38 -2.67 9.05
N ALA A 17 6.64 -3.95 9.29
CA ALA A 17 7.98 -4.45 9.63
C ALA A 17 8.95 -4.20 8.47
N PHE A 18 8.53 -4.50 7.24
CA PHE A 18 9.32 -4.25 6.04
C PHE A 18 9.62 -2.76 5.83
N TYR A 19 8.63 -1.89 6.01
CA TYR A 19 8.85 -0.43 5.98
C TYR A 19 9.86 0.01 7.03
N SER A 20 9.74 -0.45 8.27
CA SER A 20 10.66 -0.12 9.35
C SER A 20 12.09 -0.55 9.02
N VAL A 21 12.27 -1.77 8.52
CA VAL A 21 13.58 -2.30 8.10
C VAL A 21 14.14 -1.52 6.91
N ALA A 22 13.33 -1.17 5.91
CA ALA A 22 13.77 -0.37 4.78
C ALA A 22 14.22 1.03 5.21
N ILE A 23 13.51 1.67 6.15
CA ILE A 23 13.92 2.97 6.71
C ILE A 23 15.25 2.85 7.45
N LEU A 24 15.43 1.82 8.28
CA LEU A 24 16.70 1.57 8.95
C LEU A 24 17.83 1.33 7.92
N ALA A 25 17.59 0.53 6.90
CA ALA A 25 18.56 0.30 5.82
C ALA A 25 18.95 1.61 5.10
N ARG A 26 18.01 2.54 4.93
CA ARG A 26 18.30 3.89 4.42
C ARG A 26 19.17 4.70 5.35
N LEU A 27 18.88 4.69 6.65
CA LEU A 27 19.65 5.43 7.67
C LEU A 27 21.09 4.94 7.76
N PHE A 28 21.31 3.63 7.64
CA PHE A 28 22.64 3.03 7.63
C PHE A 28 23.30 2.98 6.24
N ASN A 29 22.71 3.64 5.22
CA ASN A 29 23.20 3.66 3.83
C ASN A 29 23.49 2.27 3.23
N LEU A 30 22.70 1.26 3.61
CA LEU A 30 22.85 -0.09 3.06
C LEU A 30 22.38 -0.13 1.60
N GLY A 31 23.21 -0.70 0.72
CA GLY A 31 22.92 -0.80 -0.72
C GLY A 31 21.66 -1.60 -1.08
N ILE A 32 21.14 -2.41 -0.14
CA ILE A 32 19.91 -3.19 -0.30
C ILE A 32 18.62 -2.34 -0.15
N PHE A 33 18.73 -1.09 0.32
CA PHE A 33 17.57 -0.21 0.55
C PHE A 33 16.59 -0.12 -0.64
N PRO A 34 17.02 0.10 -1.90
CA PRO A 34 16.09 0.26 -3.01
C PRO A 34 15.25 -1.00 -3.27
N ILE A 35 15.85 -2.18 -3.07
CA ILE A 35 15.19 -3.47 -3.26
C ILE A 35 14.20 -3.72 -2.11
N LEU A 36 14.64 -3.56 -0.86
CA LEU A 36 13.78 -3.71 0.32
C LEU A 36 12.62 -2.72 0.30
N GLY A 37 12.87 -1.47 -0.08
CA GLY A 37 11.83 -0.45 -0.23
C GLY A 37 10.79 -0.84 -1.29
N SER A 38 11.25 -1.32 -2.45
CA SER A 38 10.34 -1.78 -3.52
C SER A 38 9.47 -2.96 -3.06
N LEU A 39 10.07 -3.95 -2.39
CA LEU A 39 9.34 -5.10 -1.84
C LEU A 39 8.33 -4.67 -0.76
N SER A 40 8.71 -3.73 0.11
CA SER A 40 7.84 -3.20 1.17
C SER A 40 6.60 -2.54 0.60
N ILE A 41 6.78 -1.71 -0.44
CA ILE A 41 5.68 -1.05 -1.16
C ILE A 41 4.77 -2.10 -1.80
N LEU A 42 5.34 -3.10 -2.46
CA LEU A 42 4.57 -4.15 -3.12
C LEU A 42 3.73 -4.97 -2.13
N LEU A 43 4.33 -5.36 -0.99
CA LEU A 43 3.63 -6.04 0.11
C LEU A 43 2.53 -5.16 0.72
N SER A 44 2.71 -3.84 0.75
CA SER A 44 1.71 -2.92 1.29
C SER A 44 0.41 -2.91 0.48
N LEU A 45 0.45 -3.28 -0.81
CA LEU A 45 -0.77 -3.41 -1.62
C LEU A 45 -1.64 -4.60 -1.19
N LEU A 46 -1.04 -5.64 -0.60
CA LEU A 46 -1.78 -6.84 -0.20
C LEU A 46 -2.77 -6.54 0.94
N TRP A 47 -2.34 -5.83 1.98
CA TRP A 47 -3.25 -5.51 3.09
C TRP A 47 -4.37 -4.57 2.66
N VAL A 48 -4.13 -3.68 1.69
CA VAL A 48 -5.16 -2.81 1.10
C VAL A 48 -6.26 -3.65 0.46
N ILE A 49 -5.91 -4.65 -0.35
CA ILE A 49 -6.90 -5.55 -0.98
C ILE A 49 -7.65 -6.36 0.09
N LEU A 50 -6.93 -6.90 1.08
CA LEU A 50 -7.53 -7.71 2.14
C LEU A 50 -8.49 -6.90 3.01
N VAL A 51 -8.14 -5.66 3.38
CA VAL A 51 -9.02 -4.81 4.20
C VAL A 51 -10.26 -4.37 3.42
N LEU A 52 -10.13 -4.08 2.12
CA LEU A 52 -11.30 -3.77 1.28
C LEU A 52 -12.24 -4.97 1.19
N ARG A 53 -11.69 -6.19 1.03
CA ARG A 53 -12.49 -7.42 1.06
C ARG A 53 -13.19 -7.60 2.41
N GLU A 54 -12.51 -7.33 3.52
CA GLU A 54 -13.08 -7.42 4.86
C GLU A 54 -14.24 -6.43 5.06
N ILE A 55 -14.06 -5.18 4.62
CA ILE A 55 -15.09 -4.13 4.63
C ILE A 55 -16.31 -4.55 3.79
N MET A 56 -16.08 -5.07 2.57
CA MET A 56 -17.16 -5.50 1.66
C MET A 56 -17.97 -6.68 2.20
N LEU A 57 -17.30 -7.64 2.84
CA LEU A 57 -17.94 -8.85 3.39
C LEU A 57 -18.58 -8.63 4.77
N SER A 58 -18.32 -7.49 5.42
CA SER A 58 -18.88 -7.19 6.73
C SER A 58 -20.41 -7.04 6.67
N ARG A 59 -21.10 -7.76 7.56
CA ARG A 59 -22.57 -7.69 7.74
C ARG A 59 -22.97 -6.80 8.93
N THR A 60 -22.01 -6.29 9.68
CA THR A 60 -22.25 -5.54 10.92
C THR A 60 -22.26 -4.03 10.72
N ILE A 61 -21.74 -3.56 9.58
CA ILE A 61 -21.65 -2.14 9.24
C ILE A 61 -22.74 -1.74 8.26
N SER A 62 -23.21 -0.50 8.36
CA SER A 62 -24.14 0.10 7.41
C SER A 62 -23.47 0.34 6.06
N ASN A 63 -24.27 0.51 5.01
CA ASN A 63 -23.75 0.82 3.67
C ASN A 63 -22.96 2.14 3.64
N THR A 64 -23.38 3.13 4.43
CA THR A 64 -22.69 4.42 4.53
C THR A 64 -21.30 4.27 5.17
N GLU A 65 -21.21 3.54 6.29
CA GLU A 65 -19.93 3.25 6.95
C GLU A 65 -18.99 2.45 6.02
N ARG A 66 -19.54 1.43 5.35
CA ARG A 66 -18.79 0.63 4.37
C ARG A 66 -18.17 1.52 3.28
N MET A 67 -18.95 2.44 2.73
CA MET A 67 -18.49 3.35 1.68
C MET A 67 -17.42 4.32 2.19
N LEU A 68 -17.62 4.93 3.36
CA LEU A 68 -16.64 5.85 3.97
C LEU A 68 -15.32 5.16 4.29
N MET A 69 -15.35 3.95 4.85
CA MET A 69 -14.14 3.17 5.14
C MET A 69 -13.40 2.81 3.86
N ALA A 70 -14.11 2.31 2.84
CA ALA A 70 -13.49 1.95 1.56
C ALA A 70 -12.87 3.18 0.86
N LEU A 71 -13.58 4.32 0.84
CA LEU A 71 -13.06 5.57 0.28
C LEU A 71 -11.79 6.02 1.01
N THR A 72 -11.76 5.92 2.34
CA THR A 72 -10.59 6.32 3.14
C THR A 72 -9.33 5.52 2.75
N ILE A 73 -9.47 4.20 2.56
CA ILE A 73 -8.38 3.33 2.15
C ILE A 73 -7.93 3.60 0.69
N VAL A 74 -8.87 3.86 -0.21
CA VAL A 74 -8.60 4.03 -1.65
C VAL A 74 -8.07 5.43 -1.98
N LEU A 75 -8.57 6.49 -1.34
CA LEU A 75 -8.18 7.88 -1.65
C LEU A 75 -6.66 8.11 -1.50
N LEU A 76 -6.05 7.51 -0.48
CA LEU A 76 -4.60 7.57 -0.28
C LEU A 76 -3.82 6.93 -1.44
N ASN A 77 -4.37 5.90 -2.09
CA ASN A 77 -3.78 5.25 -3.26
C ASN A 77 -3.99 6.07 -4.55
N ILE A 78 -5.15 6.71 -4.71
CA ILE A 78 -5.47 7.54 -5.89
C ILE A 78 -4.48 8.68 -6.05
N VAL A 79 -4.06 9.32 -4.95
CA VAL A 79 -3.04 10.39 -4.99
C VAL A 79 -1.74 9.89 -5.61
N GLY A 80 -1.26 8.70 -5.21
CA GLY A 80 -0.07 8.08 -5.80
C GLY A 80 -0.22 7.78 -7.29
N GLY A 81 -1.39 7.28 -7.70
CA GLY A 81 -1.73 7.08 -9.10
C GLY A 81 -1.72 8.38 -9.91
N ALA A 82 -2.25 9.47 -9.35
CA ALA A 82 -2.26 10.78 -10.00
C ALA A 82 -0.84 11.30 -10.25
N PHE A 83 0.06 11.22 -9.25
CA PHE A 83 1.47 11.56 -9.43
C PHE A 83 2.16 10.69 -10.48
N TYR A 84 1.85 9.39 -10.51
CA TYR A 84 2.44 8.49 -11.49
C TYR A 84 2.01 8.84 -12.93
N PHE A 85 0.71 8.96 -13.18
CA PHE A 85 0.17 9.14 -14.52
C PHE A 85 0.27 10.59 -15.04
N PHE A 86 0.10 11.59 -14.17
CA PHE A 86 0.03 13.00 -14.57
C PHE A 86 1.24 13.82 -14.09
N GLY A 87 1.97 13.38 -13.07
CA GLY A 87 3.11 14.11 -12.48
C GLY A 87 4.46 13.95 -13.19
N GLY A 88 4.48 13.42 -14.42
CA GLY A 88 5.73 13.26 -15.19
C GLY A 88 6.50 11.97 -14.91
N TRP A 89 6.10 11.17 -13.91
CA TRP A 89 6.82 9.96 -13.49
C TRP A 89 6.69 8.83 -14.51
N ARG A 90 5.50 8.63 -15.07
CA ARG A 90 5.30 7.63 -16.14
C ARG A 90 6.20 7.90 -17.35
N GLN A 91 6.35 9.15 -17.78
CA GLN A 91 7.23 9.50 -18.88
C GLN A 91 8.70 9.17 -18.58
N ARG A 92 9.14 9.35 -17.32
CA ARG A 92 10.49 8.95 -16.88
C ARG A 92 10.66 7.43 -16.90
N VAL A 93 9.69 6.67 -16.42
CA VAL A 93 9.72 5.19 -16.44
C VAL A 93 9.74 4.67 -17.88
N LEU A 94 8.97 5.29 -18.78
CA LEU A 94 8.95 4.95 -20.20
C LEU A 94 10.17 5.46 -20.99
N GLY A 95 11.09 6.20 -20.35
CA GLY A 95 12.28 6.75 -21.01
C GLY A 95 12.01 7.88 -22.01
N LEU A 96 10.81 8.46 -21.99
CA LEU A 96 10.39 9.52 -22.92
C LEU A 96 10.96 10.90 -22.56
N ILE A 97 11.43 11.06 -21.31
CA ILE A 97 12.11 12.27 -20.82
C ILE A 97 13.45 11.79 -20.23
N LYS A 98 14.56 12.18 -20.85
CA LYS A 98 15.91 11.97 -20.29
C LYS A 98 16.17 12.99 -19.18
N LYS A 99 16.86 12.52 -18.15
CA LYS A 99 17.22 13.26 -16.94
C LYS A 99 18.08 14.48 -17.26
#